data_AF-Q6E681-F1
#
_entry.id   AF-Q6E681-F1
#
_cell.length_a   1.000
_cell.length_b   1.000
_cell.length_c   1.000
_cell.angle_alpha   90.00
_cell.angle_beta   90.00
_cell.angle_gamma   90.00
#
_symmetry.space_group_name_H-M   'P 1'
#
loop_
_entity.id
_entity.type
_entity.pdbx_description
1 polymer ?
#
loop_
_entity_poly.entity_id
_entity_poly.type
_entity_poly.pdbx_seq_one_letter_code
_entity_poly.pdbx_strand_id
1 'polypeptide(L)'
;LLRGRCTRVLRNCVELQLPPAHGDTRGKTVRVAKTDLHLESGVELPKKSELICILEQNKRNKMIYTHIRRNSNISYDENVSYPLNFSVILQRIRNNVYRRVASLRYDLETMRGNSRYLPRGYEECVRAILYEIYGLLDIEYVHRYSRRRRQTFTSSR
;
A
#
# COMPACT_ATOMS: atom_id res chain seq x y z
N LEU A 1 -2.18 -23.40 3.01
CA LEU A 1 -2.69 -22.27 3.82
C LEU A 1 -2.64 -22.66 5.28
N LEU A 2 -1.84 -21.98 6.11
CA LEU A 2 -1.80 -22.24 7.55
C LEU A 2 -3.09 -21.71 8.19
N ARG A 3 -3.89 -22.59 8.81
CA ARG A 3 -5.07 -22.21 9.60
C ARG A 3 -4.68 -22.26 11.07
N GLY A 4 -4.84 -21.14 11.78
CA GLY A 4 -4.50 -21.02 13.19
C GLY A 4 -5.39 -20.01 13.89
N ARG A 5 -5.58 -20.17 15.20
CA ARG A 5 -6.38 -19.25 16.01
C ARG A 5 -5.51 -18.04 16.36
N CYS A 6 -5.94 -16.84 15.98
CA CYS A 6 -5.27 -15.61 16.40
C CYS A 6 -5.32 -15.49 17.92
N THR A 7 -4.16 -15.47 18.56
CA THR A 7 -4.02 -15.31 20.02
C THR A 7 -3.63 -13.89 20.41
N ARG A 8 -2.84 -13.20 19.58
CA ARG A 8 -2.39 -11.84 19.87
C ARG A 8 -2.15 -11.03 18.61
N VAL A 9 -2.66 -9.80 18.57
CA VAL A 9 -2.41 -8.85 17.49
C VAL A 9 -1.34 -7.85 17.93
N LEU A 10 -0.20 -7.83 17.25
CA LEU A 10 0.90 -6.89 17.48
C LEU A 10 0.86 -5.77 16.43
N ARG A 11 1.75 -4.77 16.54
CA ARG A 11 1.75 -3.60 15.65
C ARG A 11 1.82 -4.00 14.16
N ASN A 12 2.73 -4.91 13.80
CA ASN A 12 3.01 -5.32 12.40
C ASN A 12 2.78 -6.81 12.10
N CYS A 13 2.46 -7.62 13.10
CA CYS A 13 2.25 -9.06 12.96
C CYS A 13 1.12 -9.56 13.86
N VAL A 14 0.70 -10.79 13.65
CA VAL A 14 -0.27 -11.51 14.47
C VAL A 14 0.37 -12.81 14.91
N GLU A 15 0.25 -13.13 16.19
CA GLU A 15 0.57 -14.44 16.72
C GLU A 15 -0.65 -15.34 16.49
N LEU A 16 -0.42 -16.40 15.73
CA LEU A 16 -1.37 -17.47 15.49
C LEU A 16 -0.94 -18.69 16.29
N GLN A 17 -1.86 -19.28 17.03
CA GLN A 17 -1.67 -20.62 17.57
C GLN A 17 -2.16 -21.64 16.54
N LEU A 18 -1.23 -22.44 16.05
CA LEU A 18 -1.53 -23.53 15.12
C LEU A 18 -2.19 -24.68 15.88
N PRO A 19 -3.11 -25.42 15.24
CA PRO A 19 -3.61 -26.66 15.80
C PRO A 19 -2.44 -27.62 16.04
N PRO A 20 -2.46 -28.41 17.13
CA PRO A 20 -1.44 -29.41 17.38
C PRO A 20 -1.34 -30.37 16.21
N ALA A 21 -0.13 -30.61 15.72
CA ALA A 21 0.11 -31.68 14.77
C ALA A 21 -0.10 -33.03 15.49
N HIS A 22 -0.51 -34.08 14.77
CA HIS A 22 -0.72 -35.40 15.37
C HIS A 22 0.51 -35.83 16.18
N GLY A 23 0.33 -35.98 17.50
CA GLY A 23 1.37 -36.39 18.45
C GLY A 23 2.06 -35.27 19.24
N ASP A 24 1.77 -33.99 18.97
CA ASP A 24 2.37 -32.85 19.68
C ASP A 24 1.35 -32.20 20.63
N THR A 25 1.54 -32.31 21.95
CA THR A 25 0.63 -31.74 22.96
C THR A 25 0.83 -30.24 23.18
N ARG A 26 1.86 -29.63 22.58
CA ARG A 26 2.16 -28.21 22.72
C ARG A 26 1.86 -27.47 21.41
N GLY A 27 0.70 -26.82 21.33
CA GLY A 27 0.33 -26.00 20.18
C GLY A 27 1.38 -24.93 19.86
N LYS A 28 1.95 -24.94 18.65
CA LYS A 28 2.98 -23.99 18.23
C LYS A 28 2.38 -22.62 17.96
N THR A 29 3.03 -21.58 18.49
CA THR A 29 2.67 -20.18 18.19
C THR A 29 3.59 -19.66 17.09
N VAL A 30 3.01 -19.11 16.03
CA VAL A 30 3.73 -18.57 14.87
C VAL A 30 3.37 -17.10 14.70
N ARG A 31 4.39 -16.26 14.50
CA ARG A 31 4.20 -14.86 14.12
C ARG A 31 4.06 -14.76 12.61
N VAL A 32 2.95 -14.21 12.17
CA VAL A 32 2.65 -13.98 10.76
C VAL A 32 2.53 -12.48 10.54
N ALA A 33 3.17 -11.94 9.50
CA ALA A 33 2.99 -10.53 9.18
C ALA A 33 1.53 -10.27 8.83
N LYS A 34 0.98 -9.12 9.24
CA LYS A 34 -0.43 -8.78 8.94
C LYS A 34 -0.74 -8.79 7.44
N THR A 35 0.27 -8.56 6.60
CA THR A 35 0.19 -8.62 5.14
C THR A 35 -0.07 -10.01 4.58
N ASP A 36 0.28 -11.05 5.35
CA ASP A 36 0.26 -12.45 4.90
C ASP A 36 -0.98 -13.19 5.41
N LEU A 37 -1.83 -12.50 6.17
CA LEU A 37 -3.09 -13.03 6.68
C LEU A 37 -4.20 -12.79 5.66
N HIS A 38 -4.73 -13.87 5.09
CA HIS A 38 -6.05 -13.85 4.50
C HIS A 38 -7.07 -13.72 5.63
N LEU A 39 -7.60 -12.51 5.84
CA LEU A 39 -8.71 -12.27 6.74
C LEU A 39 -9.99 -12.40 5.93
N GLU A 40 -10.72 -13.51 6.09
CA GLU A 40 -12.08 -13.64 5.59
C GLU A 40 -12.92 -12.49 6.18
N SER A 41 -13.31 -11.55 5.34
CA SER A 41 -14.10 -10.38 5.70
C SER A 41 -15.11 -10.17 4.61
N GLY A 42 -16.40 -10.29 4.93
CA GLY A 42 -17.53 -10.08 4.01
C GLY A 42 -17.74 -8.64 3.54
N VAL A 43 -16.75 -7.77 3.72
CA VAL A 43 -16.76 -6.38 3.23
C VAL A 43 -15.75 -6.29 2.10
N GLU A 44 -16.26 -6.32 0.88
CA GLU A 44 -15.47 -6.22 -0.34
C GLU A 44 -15.22 -4.75 -0.69
N LEU A 45 -14.00 -4.46 -1.15
CA LEU A 45 -13.65 -3.14 -1.66
C LEU A 45 -14.51 -2.84 -2.90
N PRO A 46 -15.15 -1.66 -3.01
CA PRO A 46 -15.92 -1.33 -4.21
C PRO A 46 -15.00 -1.33 -5.45
N LYS A 47 -15.54 -1.80 -6.58
CA LYS A 47 -14.85 -1.82 -7.89
C LYS A 47 -13.50 -2.56 -7.87
N LYS A 48 -13.39 -3.59 -7.02
CA LYS A 48 -12.17 -4.38 -6.84
C LYS A 48 -11.66 -4.96 -8.16
N SER A 49 -12.54 -5.53 -8.98
CA SER A 49 -12.20 -6.09 -10.30
C SER A 49 -11.56 -5.06 -11.22
N GLU A 50 -12.12 -3.87 -11.26
CA GLU A 50 -11.69 -2.76 -12.10
C GLU A 50 -10.37 -2.18 -11.59
N LEU A 51 -10.20 -2.08 -10.27
CA LEU A 51 -8.90 -1.72 -9.66
C LEU A 51 -7.80 -2.73 -10.02
N ILE A 52 -8.09 -4.02 -9.95
CA ILE A 52 -7.15 -5.07 -10.34
C ILE A 52 -6.81 -4.94 -11.84
N CYS A 53 -7.79 -4.64 -12.68
CA CYS A 53 -7.61 -4.47 -14.11
C CYS A 53 -6.67 -3.31 -14.42
N ILE A 54 -6.92 -2.11 -13.86
CA ILE A 54 -6.07 -0.93 -14.00
C ILE A 54 -4.62 -1.25 -13.61
N LEU A 55 -4.43 -1.90 -12.46
CA LEU A 55 -3.10 -2.24 -11.96
C LEU A 55 -2.40 -3.27 -12.85
N GLU A 56 -3.06 -4.35 -13.25
CA GLU A 56 -2.47 -5.37 -14.13
C GLU A 56 -2.13 -4.83 -15.52
N GLN A 57 -2.96 -3.96 -16.10
CA GLN A 57 -2.64 -3.29 -17.37
C GLN A 57 -1.34 -2.48 -17.29
N ASN A 58 -1.16 -1.79 -16.15
CA ASN A 58 0.02 -0.97 -15.91
C ASN A 58 1.25 -1.78 -15.45
N LYS A 59 1.12 -3.07 -15.16
CA LYS A 59 2.22 -3.95 -14.72
C LYS A 59 3.33 -4.13 -15.74
N ARG A 60 3.01 -3.94 -17.02
CA ARG A 60 4.01 -3.92 -18.12
C ARG A 60 4.98 -2.76 -18.00
N ASN A 61 4.60 -1.71 -17.27
CA ASN A 61 5.51 -0.61 -16.97
C ASN A 61 6.48 -1.03 -15.86
N LYS A 62 7.60 -1.64 -16.29
CA LYS A 62 8.65 -2.13 -15.39
C LYS A 62 9.16 -1.06 -14.44
N MET A 63 9.16 0.22 -14.84
CA MET A 63 9.55 1.33 -13.97
C MET A 63 8.71 1.37 -12.69
N ILE A 64 7.41 1.11 -12.78
CA ILE A 64 6.46 1.31 -11.67
C ILE A 64 6.44 0.11 -10.71
N TYR A 65 6.77 -1.08 -11.24
CA TYR A 65 6.67 -2.36 -10.54
C TYR A 65 8.03 -2.92 -10.09
N THR A 66 9.14 -2.21 -10.37
CA THR A 66 10.46 -2.60 -9.86
C THR A 66 10.49 -2.54 -8.34
N HIS A 67 10.99 -3.61 -7.73
CA HIS A 67 11.43 -3.57 -6.35
C HIS A 67 12.60 -2.59 -6.24
N ILE A 68 12.39 -1.49 -5.54
CA ILE A 68 13.47 -0.57 -5.19
C ILE A 68 14.35 -1.33 -4.21
N ARG A 69 15.52 -1.78 -4.69
CA ARG A 69 16.48 -2.50 -3.85
C ARG A 69 17.16 -1.48 -2.95
N ARG A 70 17.30 -1.82 -1.66
CA ARG A 70 17.93 -1.00 -0.60
C ARG A 70 19.36 -0.50 -0.87
N ASN A 71 19.99 -0.98 -1.94
CA ASN A 71 21.37 -0.64 -2.31
C ASN A 71 21.43 0.07 -3.67
N SER A 72 20.27 0.39 -4.27
CA SER A 72 20.19 0.98 -5.62
C SER A 72 19.75 2.44 -5.61
N ASN A 73 19.20 2.94 -4.49
CA ASN A 73 18.78 4.33 -4.35
C ASN A 73 18.89 4.81 -2.90
N ILE A 74 20.10 5.25 -2.52
CA ILE A 74 20.44 5.73 -1.17
C ILE A 74 19.44 6.78 -0.67
N SER A 75 19.06 7.75 -1.53
CA SER A 75 18.10 8.80 -1.16
C SER A 75 16.73 8.23 -0.81
N TYR A 76 16.24 7.23 -1.56
CA TYR A 76 14.99 6.56 -1.25
C TYR A 76 15.07 5.85 0.10
N ASP A 77 16.15 5.10 0.35
CA ASP A 77 16.30 4.29 1.55
C ASP A 77 16.45 5.12 2.83
N GLU A 78 17.11 6.27 2.76
CA GLU A 78 17.24 7.19 3.88
C GLU A 78 15.94 7.93 4.21
N ASN A 79 15.08 8.16 3.21
CA ASN A 79 13.91 9.02 3.36
C ASN A 79 12.56 8.27 3.43
N VAL A 80 12.50 7.01 3.01
CA VAL A 80 11.26 6.24 2.93
C VAL A 80 11.23 5.17 4.02
N SER A 81 10.53 5.46 5.12
CA SER A 81 10.36 4.51 6.22
C SER A 81 9.37 3.37 5.92
N TYR A 82 8.47 3.58 4.96
CA TYR A 82 7.46 2.60 4.57
C TYR A 82 7.45 2.43 3.05
N PRO A 83 8.29 1.52 2.52
CA PRO A 83 8.39 1.27 1.09
C PRO A 83 7.11 0.60 0.58
N LEU A 84 6.53 1.18 -0.45
CA LEU A 84 5.29 0.71 -1.04
C LEU A 84 5.32 0.96 -2.56
N ASN A 85 4.85 -0.02 -3.33
CA ASN A 85 4.68 0.07 -4.77
C ASN A 85 3.36 -0.58 -5.19
N PHE A 86 2.98 -0.41 -6.47
CA PHE A 86 1.73 -0.95 -6.99
C PHE A 86 1.65 -2.47 -6.99
N SER A 87 2.78 -3.20 -7.01
CA SER A 87 2.79 -4.67 -6.86
C SER A 87 2.25 -5.08 -5.49
N VAL A 88 2.74 -4.43 -4.43
CA VAL A 88 2.29 -4.68 -3.05
C VAL A 88 0.82 -4.27 -2.88
N ILE A 89 0.42 -3.12 -3.43
CA ILE A 89 -0.97 -2.67 -3.37
C ILE A 89 -1.91 -3.65 -4.10
N LEU A 90 -1.52 -4.12 -5.29
CA LEU A 90 -2.27 -5.11 -6.06
C LEU A 90 -2.43 -6.42 -5.28
N GLN A 91 -1.37 -6.92 -4.64
CA GLN A 91 -1.43 -8.10 -3.80
C GLN A 91 -2.39 -7.91 -2.61
N ARG A 92 -2.37 -6.72 -1.98
CA ARG A 92 -3.29 -6.36 -0.89
C ARG A 92 -4.75 -6.29 -1.33
N ILE A 93 -5.02 -5.77 -2.53
CA ILE A 93 -6.37 -5.77 -3.12
C ILE A 93 -6.83 -7.21 -3.36
N ARG A 94 -6.00 -8.05 -3.98
CA ARG A 94 -6.30 -9.47 -4.23
C ARG A 94 -6.65 -10.22 -2.95
N ASN A 95 -5.89 -9.97 -1.88
CA ASN A 95 -6.04 -10.63 -0.59
C ASN A 95 -7.10 -10.00 0.32
N ASN A 96 -7.93 -9.07 -0.19
CA ASN A 96 -8.97 -8.37 0.58
C ASN A 96 -8.46 -7.65 1.84
N VAL A 97 -7.22 -7.15 1.81
CA VAL A 97 -6.62 -6.42 2.94
C VAL A 97 -7.33 -5.09 3.15
N TYR A 98 -7.73 -4.41 2.06
CA TYR A 98 -8.44 -3.14 2.14
C TYR A 98 -9.94 -3.35 2.37
N ARG A 99 -10.37 -3.18 3.62
CA ARG A 99 -11.80 -3.22 4.00
C ARG A 99 -12.55 -1.92 3.73
N ARG A 100 -11.81 -0.83 3.52
CA ARG A 100 -12.35 0.53 3.32
C ARG A 100 -11.51 1.25 2.28
N VAL A 101 -12.17 2.05 1.45
CA VAL A 101 -11.53 2.93 0.46
C VAL A 101 -10.48 3.85 1.11
N ALA A 102 -10.74 4.33 2.34
CA ALA A 102 -9.80 5.16 3.09
C ALA A 102 -8.43 4.50 3.33
N SER A 103 -8.39 3.18 3.57
CA SER A 103 -7.15 2.43 3.77
C SER A 103 -6.35 2.29 2.48
N LEU A 104 -7.03 2.05 1.36
CA LEU A 104 -6.40 2.05 0.05
C LEU A 104 -5.86 3.45 -0.29
N ARG A 105 -6.66 4.50 -0.06
CA ARG A 105 -6.25 5.90 -0.27
C ARG A 105 -4.99 6.25 0.51
N TYR A 106 -4.88 5.84 1.76
CA TYR A 106 -3.68 6.08 2.57
C TYR A 106 -2.43 5.48 1.93
N ASP A 107 -2.51 4.23 1.48
CA ASP A 107 -1.40 3.53 0.83
C ASP A 107 -1.05 4.18 -0.52
N LEU A 108 -2.04 4.57 -1.33
CA LEU A 108 -1.84 5.30 -2.59
C LEU A 108 -1.14 6.65 -2.39
N GLU A 109 -1.58 7.44 -1.39
CA GLU A 109 -0.95 8.71 -1.03
C GLU A 109 0.47 8.53 -0.50
N THR A 110 0.71 7.47 0.28
CA THR A 110 2.04 7.15 0.80
C THR A 110 2.99 6.81 -0.33
N MET A 111 2.56 5.99 -1.29
CA MET A 111 3.34 5.67 -2.47
C MET A 111 3.60 6.89 -3.36
N ARG A 112 2.63 7.80 -3.53
CA ARG A 112 2.85 9.11 -4.19
C ARG A 112 3.89 9.95 -3.46
N GLY A 113 3.85 9.96 -2.13
CA GLY A 113 4.86 10.65 -1.32
C GLY A 113 6.26 10.07 -1.52
N ASN A 114 6.36 8.75 -1.64
CA ASN A 114 7.62 8.04 -1.84
C ASN A 114 8.18 8.24 -3.27
N SER A 115 7.33 8.47 -4.27
CA SER A 115 7.78 8.57 -5.67
C SER A 115 8.71 9.75 -5.94
N ARG A 116 8.69 10.81 -5.12
CA ARG A 116 9.59 11.96 -5.24
C ARG A 116 11.07 11.61 -5.06
N TYR A 117 11.35 10.47 -4.45
CA TYR A 117 12.71 9.98 -4.21
C TYR A 117 13.18 8.99 -5.28
N LEU A 118 12.39 8.79 -6.33
CA LEU A 118 12.68 7.86 -7.41
C LEU A 118 13.16 8.60 -8.67
N PRO A 119 13.79 7.89 -9.62
CA PRO A 119 14.28 8.49 -10.85
C PRO A 119 13.20 9.30 -11.59
N ARG A 120 13.65 10.31 -12.32
CA ARG A 120 12.80 11.23 -13.10
C ARG A 120 11.85 10.44 -14.02
N GLY A 121 10.59 10.86 -14.11
CA GLY A 121 9.56 10.14 -14.87
C GLY A 121 8.73 9.14 -14.04
N TYR A 122 9.24 8.69 -12.89
CA TYR A 122 8.50 7.75 -12.04
C TYR A 122 7.26 8.42 -11.41
N GLU A 123 7.40 9.66 -10.94
CA GLU A 123 6.29 10.40 -10.33
C GLU A 123 5.15 10.64 -11.33
N GLU A 124 5.46 10.97 -12.58
CA GLU A 124 4.47 11.17 -13.64
C GLU A 124 3.72 9.89 -13.96
N CYS A 125 4.44 8.76 -14.03
CA CYS A 125 3.86 7.43 -14.21
C CYS A 125 2.94 7.04 -13.05
N VAL A 126 3.37 7.26 -11.80
CA VAL A 126 2.53 7.04 -10.61
C VAL A 126 1.29 7.91 -10.67
N ARG A 127 1.46 9.19 -11.00
CA ARG A 127 0.37 10.17 -11.04
C ARG A 127 -0.70 9.75 -12.05
N ALA A 128 -0.33 9.28 -13.23
CA ALA A 128 -1.27 8.81 -14.25
C ALA A 128 -2.17 7.67 -13.72
N ILE A 129 -1.57 6.65 -13.11
CA ILE A 129 -2.32 5.52 -12.54
C ILE A 129 -3.20 5.97 -11.37
N LEU A 130 -2.70 6.87 -10.52
CA LEU A 130 -3.49 7.41 -9.41
C LEU A 130 -4.73 8.15 -9.91
N TYR A 131 -4.64 8.91 -11.01
CA TYR A 131 -5.80 9.57 -11.60
C TYR A 131 -6.88 8.56 -12.05
N GLU A 132 -6.48 7.46 -12.70
CA GLU A 132 -7.41 6.40 -13.09
C GLU A 132 -8.08 5.76 -11.88
N ILE A 133 -7.32 5.42 -10.85
CA ILE A 133 -7.83 4.80 -9.62
C ILE A 133 -8.77 5.75 -8.87
N TYR A 134 -8.42 7.03 -8.76
CA TYR A 134 -9.25 7.99 -8.05
C TYR A 134 -10.50 8.37 -8.81
N GLY A 135 -10.44 8.47 -10.14
CA GLY A 135 -11.63 8.60 -10.98
C GLY A 135 -12.56 7.39 -10.85
N LEU A 136 -11.99 6.17 -10.80
CA LEU A 136 -12.78 4.96 -10.56
C LEU A 136 -13.46 4.98 -9.18
N LEU A 137 -12.77 5.42 -8.14
CA LEU A 137 -13.27 5.38 -6.77
C LEU A 137 -14.10 6.61 -6.35
N ASP A 138 -14.32 7.56 -7.27
CA ASP A 138 -14.98 8.84 -7.00
C ASP A 138 -14.35 9.59 -5.81
N ILE A 139 -13.02 9.55 -5.75
CA ILE A 139 -12.24 10.24 -4.71
C ILE A 139 -11.70 11.54 -5.31
N GLU A 140 -11.96 12.65 -4.63
CA GLU A 140 -11.39 13.94 -5.03
C GLU A 140 -9.86 13.87 -5.00
N TYR A 141 -9.24 14.06 -6.17
CA TYR A 141 -7.78 14.10 -6.30
C TYR A 141 -7.25 15.43 -5.78
N VAL A 142 -6.92 15.48 -4.49
CA VAL A 142 -6.34 16.67 -3.88
C VAL A 142 -4.88 16.80 -4.31
N HIS A 143 -4.63 17.67 -5.29
CA HIS A 143 -3.30 18.16 -5.63
C HIS A 143 -2.77 19.02 -4.47
N ARG A 144 -2.10 18.41 -3.50
CA ARG A 144 -1.61 19.10 -2.29
C ARG A 144 -0.39 20.01 -2.52
N TYR A 145 -0.21 20.55 -3.73
CA TYR A 145 0.95 21.38 -4.12
C TYR A 145 0.59 22.71 -4.79
N SER A 146 -0.57 23.30 -4.45
CA SER A 146 -0.90 24.68 -4.81
C SER A 146 -1.33 25.49 -3.58
N ARG A 147 -0.42 25.74 -2.62
CA ARG A 147 -0.45 26.88 -1.67
C ARG A 147 0.70 26.83 -0.64
N ARG A 148 1.92 27.10 -1.10
CA ARG A 148 2.97 27.72 -0.25
C ARG A 148 3.55 28.95 -0.95
N ARG A 149 2.67 29.89 -1.31
CA ARG A 149 2.98 31.32 -1.50
C ARG A 149 1.68 32.11 -1.37
N ARG A 150 1.19 32.26 -0.14
CA ARG A 150 0.72 33.59 0.26
C ARG A 150 1.95 34.23 0.90
N GLN A 151 2.74 34.91 0.06
CA GLN A 151 3.56 35.98 0.60
C GLN A 151 2.57 36.94 1.26
N THR A 152 2.61 37.01 2.58
CA THR A 152 2.22 38.20 3.32
C THR A 152 3.12 39.33 2.81
N PHE A 153 2.69 40.01 1.76
CA PHE A 153 3.05 41.41 1.58
C PHE A 153 2.04 42.20 2.40
N THR A 154 2.39 42.40 3.68
CA THR A 154 1.89 43.53 4.44
C THR A 154 2.31 44.78 3.66
N SER A 155 1.35 45.43 3.01
CA SER A 155 1.50 46.79 2.53
C SER A 155 1.71 47.67 3.75
N SER A 156 2.95 48.07 3.99
CA SER A 156 3.30 49.10 4.96
C SER A 156 3.62 50.36 4.19
N ARG A 157 2.81 51.39 4.45
CA ARG A 157 2.83 52.77 3.96
C ARG A 157 2.11 53.04 2.65
#